data_AF-A0A8T0VZP9-F1
#
_entry.id   AF-A0A8T0VZP9-F1
#
_cell.length_a   1.000
_cell.length_b   1.000
_cell.length_c   1.000
_cell.angle_alpha   90.00
_cell.angle_beta   90.00
_cell.angle_gamma   90.00
#
_symmetry.space_group_name_H-M   'P 1'
#
loop_
_entity.id
_entity.type
_entity.pdbx_description
1 polymer ?
#
loop_
_entity_poly.entity_id
_entity_poly.type
_entity_poly.pdbx_seq_one_letter_code
_entity_poly.pdbx_strand_id
1 'polypeptide(L)'
;MHITDAHLLVDNQSIVNYINGSDHSNPPDWKIKPFTQEVTNLQAGTSTTIHKIRRQHNQMADLLARKSVSASHVNQLVFSGLCVNPSHAHGCPFLDALQFVTINDVMVIAASCC
;
A
#
# COMPACT_ATOMS: atom_id res chain seq x y z
N MET A 1 -10.90 11.55 -8.90
CA MET A 1 -9.75 11.98 -9.74
C MET A 1 -9.48 10.84 -10.71
N HIS A 2 -9.81 11.00 -11.99
CA HIS A 2 -9.60 9.96 -13.00
C HIS A 2 -8.25 10.24 -13.67
N ILE A 3 -7.22 9.51 -13.27
CA ILE A 3 -5.87 9.65 -13.81
C ILE A 3 -5.80 8.73 -15.03
N THR A 4 -5.89 9.29 -16.24
CA THR A 4 -5.91 8.50 -17.48
C THR A 4 -4.51 8.12 -17.97
N ASP A 5 -3.52 8.96 -17.67
CA ASP A 5 -2.10 8.77 -17.98
C ASP A 5 -1.24 9.22 -16.80
N ALA A 6 -0.55 8.27 -16.15
CA ALA A 6 0.43 8.56 -15.12
C ALA A 6 1.73 7.79 -15.32
N HIS A 7 2.84 8.44 -15.01
CA HIS A 7 4.14 7.81 -14.97
C HIS A 7 4.56 7.64 -13.51
N LEU A 8 4.71 6.39 -13.08
CA LEU A 8 5.25 6.04 -11.78
C LEU A 8 6.77 5.99 -11.88
N LEU A 9 7.46 6.83 -11.12
CA LEU A 9 8.92 6.92 -11.15
C LEU A 9 9.49 6.30 -9.88
N VAL A 10 10.39 5.33 -10.02
CA VAL A 10 11.01 4.61 -8.91
C VAL A 10 12.49 4.40 -9.14
N ASP A 11 13.28 4.40 -8.08
CA ASP A 11 14.72 4.13 -8.13
C ASP A 11 15.09 2.68 -7.76
N ASN A 12 14.13 1.84 -7.41
CA ASN A 12 14.33 0.43 -7.08
C ASN A 12 14.13 -0.44 -8.33
N GLN A 13 15.21 -1.08 -8.81
CA GLN A 13 15.16 -1.91 -10.02
C GLN A 13 14.31 -3.17 -9.83
N SER A 14 14.39 -3.82 -8.67
CA SER A 14 13.65 -5.05 -8.39
C SER A 14 12.14 -4.84 -8.45
N ILE A 15 11.65 -3.70 -7.95
CA ILE A 15 10.23 -3.34 -8.03
C ILE A 15 9.80 -3.09 -9.49
N VAL A 16 10.60 -2.36 -10.27
CA VAL A 16 10.30 -2.12 -11.68
C VAL A 16 10.24 -3.43 -12.46
N ASN A 17 11.19 -4.34 -12.22
CA ASN A 17 11.24 -5.65 -12.87
C ASN A 17 10.04 -6.52 -12.47
N TYR A 18 9.64 -6.50 -11.20
CA TYR A 18 8.48 -7.26 -10.73
C TYR A 18 7.18 -6.74 -11.34
N ILE A 19 6.94 -5.42 -11.31
CA ILE A 19 5.68 -4.84 -11.82
C ILE A 19 5.57 -4.97 -13.34
N ASN A 20 6.65 -4.67 -14.09
CA ASN A 20 6.67 -4.81 -15.55
C ASN A 20 6.89 -6.27 -16.02
N GLY A 21 7.19 -7.18 -15.09
CA GLY A 21 7.40 -8.59 -15.39
C GLY A 21 6.10 -9.33 -15.67
N SER A 22 6.22 -10.56 -16.18
CA SER A 22 5.08 -11.46 -16.38
C SER A 22 4.79 -12.33 -15.17
N ASP A 23 5.75 -12.51 -14.24
CA ASP A 23 5.56 -13.25 -13.00
C ASP A 23 5.36 -12.30 -11.81
N HIS A 24 4.12 -12.27 -11.31
CA HIS A 24 3.72 -11.53 -10.10
C HIS A 24 3.53 -12.44 -8.88
N SER A 25 3.99 -13.69 -8.93
CA SER A 25 3.81 -14.65 -7.83
C SER A 25 4.80 -14.41 -6.69
N ASN A 26 5.98 -13.85 -7.03
CA ASN A 26 7.14 -13.76 -6.14
C ASN A 26 7.61 -12.31 -5.99
N PRO A 27 7.00 -11.49 -5.11
CA PRO A 27 7.45 -10.13 -4.87
C PRO A 27 8.82 -10.13 -4.16
N PRO A 28 9.64 -9.08 -4.35
CA PRO A 28 10.95 -8.97 -3.71
C PRO A 28 10.86 -8.83 -2.17
N ASP A 29 9.72 -8.39 -1.64
CA ASP A 29 9.37 -8.45 -0.22
C ASP A 29 7.86 -8.74 -0.12
N TRP A 30 7.44 -9.62 0.78
CA TRP A 30 6.01 -9.93 0.96
C TRP A 30 5.23 -8.72 1.50
N LYS A 31 5.89 -7.84 2.28
CA LYS A 31 5.27 -6.65 2.88
C LYS A 31 4.81 -5.64 1.84
N ILE A 32 5.41 -5.65 0.64
CA ILE A 32 5.05 -4.71 -0.42
C ILE A 32 3.92 -5.21 -1.33
N LYS A 33 3.46 -6.45 -1.16
CA LYS A 33 2.41 -7.08 -1.97
C LYS A 33 1.14 -6.22 -2.14
N PRO A 34 0.53 -5.66 -1.07
CA PRO A 34 -0.67 -4.84 -1.22
C PRO A 34 -0.44 -3.62 -2.12
N PHE A 35 0.70 -2.93 -1.97
CA PHE A 35 1.04 -1.77 -2.80
C PHE A 35 1.26 -2.16 -4.26
N THR A 36 1.93 -3.29 -4.52
CA THR A 36 2.13 -3.75 -5.89
C THR A 36 0.82 -4.12 -6.57
N GLN A 37 -0.14 -4.71 -5.84
CA GLN A 37 -1.46 -5.02 -6.37
C GLN A 37 -2.25 -3.75 -6.73
N GLU A 38 -2.14 -2.70 -5.91
CA GLU A 38 -2.77 -1.41 -6.20
C GLU A 38 -2.23 -0.81 -7.51
N VAL A 39 -0.90 -0.86 -7.71
CA VAL A 39 -0.28 -0.43 -8.97
C VAL A 39 -0.78 -1.27 -10.15
N THR A 40 -0.83 -2.60 -10.03
CA THR A 40 -1.35 -3.47 -11.10
C THR A 40 -2.81 -3.13 -11.43
N ASN A 41 -3.65 -2.88 -10.43
CA ASN A 41 -5.04 -2.48 -10.63
C ASN A 41 -5.14 -1.12 -11.36
N LEU A 42 -4.26 -0.16 -11.03
CA LEU A 42 -4.18 1.12 -11.74
C LEU A 42 -3.79 0.91 -13.21
N GLN A 43 -2.82 0.04 -13.49
CA GLN A 43 -2.38 -0.26 -14.86
C GLN A 43 -3.45 -1.00 -15.69
N ALA A 44 -4.31 -1.80 -15.06
CA ALA A 44 -5.39 -2.51 -15.76
C ALA A 44 -6.47 -1.56 -16.32
N GLY A 45 -6.62 -0.37 -15.74
CA GLY A 45 -7.63 0.61 -16.13
C GLY A 45 -7.10 1.89 -16.79
N THR A 46 -5.78 2.03 -16.92
CA THR A 46 -5.13 3.28 -17.38
C THR A 46 -3.85 2.96 -18.16
N SER A 47 -3.31 3.91 -18.93
CA SER A 47 -2.00 3.74 -19.59
C SER A 47 -0.82 4.05 -18.63
N THR A 48 -0.99 3.69 -17.35
CA THR A 48 0.01 3.95 -16.31
C THR A 48 1.24 3.07 -16.50
N THR A 49 2.40 3.69 -16.53
CA THR A 49 3.68 3.00 -16.75
C THR A 49 4.64 3.27 -15.59
N ILE A 50 5.38 2.24 -15.19
CA ILE A 50 6.40 2.36 -14.16
C ILE A 50 7.80 2.38 -14.78
N HIS A 51 8.57 3.41 -14.42
CA HIS A 51 9.89 3.67 -14.98
C HIS A 51 10.96 3.74 -13.90
N LYS A 52 12.12 3.16 -14.23
CA LYS A 52 13.32 3.31 -13.44
C LYS A 52 13.93 4.70 -13.62
N ILE A 53 14.19 5.39 -12.52
CA ILE A 53 14.98 6.63 -12.48
C ILE A 53 16.28 6.43 -11.70
N ARG A 54 17.26 7.33 -11.89
CA ARG A 54 18.48 7.36 -11.06
C ARG A 54 18.13 7.83 -9.64
N ARG A 55 18.79 7.26 -8.62
CA ARG A 55 18.59 7.61 -7.20
C ARG A 55 18.68 9.11 -6.91
N GLN A 56 19.58 9.82 -7.58
CA GLN A 56 19.73 11.28 -7.45
C GLN A 56 18.45 12.07 -7.80
N HIS A 57 17.57 11.52 -8.65
CA HIS A 57 16.29 12.16 -9.00
C HIS A 57 15.15 11.76 -8.04
N ASN A 58 15.39 10.80 -7.12
CA ASN A 58 14.42 10.33 -6.13
C ASN A 58 14.75 10.81 -4.70
N GLN A 59 15.67 11.77 -4.55
CA GLN A 59 16.19 12.23 -3.26
C GLN A 59 15.09 12.77 -2.33
N MET A 60 14.13 13.50 -2.88
CA MET A 60 13.02 14.05 -2.09
C MET A 60 12.15 12.93 -1.51
N ALA A 61 11.82 11.91 -2.32
CA ALA A 61 11.02 10.78 -1.87
C ALA A 61 11.76 9.95 -0.81
N ASP A 62 13.07 9.70 -1.00
CA ASP A 62 13.90 9.01 0.00
C ASP A 62 13.96 9.79 1.33
N LEU A 63 14.15 11.11 1.27
CA LEU A 63 14.16 11.95 2.47
C LEU A 63 12.82 11.93 3.20
N LEU A 64 11.70 12.02 2.47
CA LEU A 64 10.36 11.94 3.06
C LEU A 64 10.08 10.56 3.68
N ALA A 65 10.48 9.47 3.02
CA ALA A 65 10.33 8.12 3.53
C ALA A 65 11.16 7.90 4.81
N ARG A 66 12.39 8.44 4.88
CA ARG A 66 13.20 8.37 6.12
C ARG A 66 12.56 9.17 7.25
N LYS A 67 12.04 10.36 6.95
CA LYS A 67 11.35 11.18 7.96
C LYS A 67 10.08 10.52 8.46
N SER A 68 9.30 9.85 7.59
CA SER A 68 8.09 9.15 8.01
C SER A 68 8.42 8.00 8.96
N VAL A 69 9.43 7.17 8.65
CA VAL A 69 9.86 6.08 9.54
C VAL A 69 10.24 6.59 10.93
N SER A 70 11.00 7.69 11.00
CA SER A 70 11.37 8.31 12.27
C SER A 70 10.17 8.89 13.03
N ALA A 71 9.15 9.37 12.33
CA ALA A 71 7.90 9.84 12.94
C ALA A 71 6.95 8.70 13.34
N SER A 72 7.00 7.56 12.64
CA SER A 72 6.16 6.38 12.91
C SER A 72 6.48 5.67 14.22
N HIS A 73 7.68 5.86 14.78
CA HIS A 73 8.02 5.37 16.12
C HIS A 73 7.18 6.00 17.25
N VAL A 74 6.35 7.01 16.94
CA VAL A 74 5.53 7.72 17.93
C VAL A 74 4.05 7.29 17.88
N ASN A 75 3.58 6.56 16.86
CA ASN A 75 2.17 6.17 16.76
C ASN A 75 2.01 4.64 16.77
N GLN A 76 1.31 4.14 17.79
CA GLN A 76 0.65 2.82 17.76
C GLN A 76 -0.05 2.64 16.40
N LEU A 77 0.08 1.46 15.81
CA LEU A 77 -0.62 1.05 14.59
C LEU A 77 -2.13 1.11 14.84
N VAL A 78 -2.74 2.27 14.62
CA VAL A 78 -4.19 2.42 14.62
C VAL A 78 -4.70 1.79 13.34
N PHE A 79 -5.44 0.70 13.48
CA PHE A 79 -6.10 0.04 12.36
C PHE A 79 -7.10 0.99 11.69
N SER A 80 -6.96 1.23 10.39
CA SER A 80 -7.93 1.98 9.56
C SER A 80 -8.55 1.06 8.51
N GLY A 81 -9.71 0.48 8.84
CA GLY A 81 -10.50 -0.36 7.95
C GLY A 81 -11.87 0.23 7.64
N LEU A 82 -12.40 -0.07 6.46
CA LEU A 82 -13.77 0.28 6.04
C LEU A 82 -14.64 -0.98 6.04
N CYS A 83 -15.83 -0.90 6.65
CA CYS A 83 -16.81 -1.97 6.58
C CYS A 83 -17.68 -1.78 5.33
N VAL A 84 -17.73 -2.80 4.47
CA VAL A 84 -18.55 -2.80 3.25
C VAL A 84 -19.89 -3.52 3.42
N ASN A 85 -20.22 -4.00 4.63
CA ASN A 85 -21.50 -4.65 4.90
C ASN A 85 -22.64 -3.61 4.96
N PRO A 86 -23.66 -3.69 4.08
CA PRO A 86 -24.78 -2.74 4.06
C PRO A 86 -25.55 -2.69 5.39
N SER A 87 -25.61 -3.81 6.11
CA SER A 87 -26.26 -3.90 7.42
C SER A 87 -25.50 -3.13 8.52
N HIS A 88 -24.25 -2.76 8.27
CA HIS A 88 -23.38 -2.01 9.19
C HIS A 88 -23.20 -0.55 8.77
N ALA A 89 -24.13 0.01 7.99
CA ALA A 89 -24.05 1.39 7.50
C ALA A 89 -23.91 2.45 8.61
N HIS A 90 -24.32 2.14 9.84
CA HIS A 90 -24.32 3.07 10.99
C HIS A 90 -23.22 2.76 12.02
N GLY A 91 -22.37 1.78 11.74
CA GLY A 91 -21.34 1.32 12.66
C GLY A 91 -21.08 -0.16 12.49
N CYS A 92 -19.83 -0.57 12.62
CA CYS A 92 -19.41 -1.95 12.56
C CYS A 92 -18.86 -2.33 13.94
N PRO A 93 -19.59 -3.11 14.75
CA PRO A 93 -19.15 -3.51 16.10
C PRO A 93 -17.78 -4.18 16.10
N PHE A 94 -17.45 -4.88 15.01
CA PHE A 94 -16.15 -5.49 14.80
C PHE A 94 -15.03 -4.46 14.59
N LEU A 95 -15.28 -3.38 13.82
CA LEU A 95 -14.30 -2.29 13.67
C LEU A 95 -14.09 -1.57 15.00
N ASP A 96 -15.17 -1.33 15.75
CA ASP A 96 -15.09 -0.67 17.07
C ASP A 96 -14.29 -1.53 18.05
N ALA A 97 -14.53 -2.85 18.07
CA ALA A 97 -13.75 -3.78 18.90
C ALA A 97 -12.27 -3.84 18.49
N LEU A 98 -11.97 -3.75 17.19
CA LEU A 98 -10.59 -3.82 16.70
C LEU A 98 -9.73 -2.64 17.17
N GLN A 99 -10.34 -1.48 17.43
CA GLN A 99 -9.62 -0.31 17.97
C GLN A 99 -9.03 -0.57 19.36
N PHE A 100 -9.60 -1.52 20.11
CA PHE A 100 -9.12 -1.92 21.44
C PHE A 100 -8.12 -3.07 21.41
N VAL A 101 -7.89 -3.69 20.24
CA VAL A 101 -6.91 -4.76 20.08
C VAL A 101 -5.53 -4.13 19.87
N THR A 102 -4.59 -4.47 20.75
CA THR A 102 -3.20 -4.07 20.56
C THR A 102 -2.57 -4.95 19.48
N ILE A 103 -2.49 -4.43 18.26
CA ILE A 103 -1.89 -5.10 17.12
C ILE A 103 -0.39 -4.74 17.10
N ASN A 104 0.41 -5.53 17.81
CA ASN A 104 1.87 -5.42 17.77
C ASN A 104 2.43 -6.39 16.72
N ASP A 105 3.34 -5.92 15.89
CA ASP A 105 4.15 -6.72 14.96
C ASP A 105 3.38 -7.51 13.88
N VAL A 106 2.07 -7.31 13.75
CA VAL A 106 1.24 -7.89 12.69
C VAL A 106 0.37 -6.82 12.03
N MET A 107 -0.13 -7.08 10.83
CA MET A 107 -0.99 -6.15 10.09
C MET A 107 -2.26 -6.89 9.67
N VAL A 108 -3.42 -6.35 10.02
CA VAL A 108 -4.71 -6.90 9.59
C VAL A 108 -5.00 -6.40 8.17
N ILE A 109 -5.01 -7.32 7.20
CA ILE A 109 -5.16 -7.01 5.77
C ILE A 109 -6.64 -7.09 5.34
N ALA A 110 -7.39 -8.01 5.96
CA ALA A 110 -8.82 -8.18 5.76
C ALA A 110 -9.44 -8.87 6.98
N ALA A 111 -10.72 -8.61 7.24
CA ALA A 111 -11.50 -9.32 8.24
C ALA A 111 -12.96 -9.41 7.78
N SER A 112 -13.60 -10.53 8.08
CA SER A 112 -15.00 -10.79 7.76
C SER A 112 -15.81 -10.92 9.05
N CYS A 113 -16.95 -10.24 9.12
CA CYS A 113 -17.96 -10.51 10.15
C CYS A 113 -18.78 -11.73 9.71
N CYS A 114 -19.01 -12.67 10.63
CA CYS A 114 -19.99 -13.75 10.44
C CYS A 114 -21.40 -13.28 10.78
#